data_AF-A0A495VFM1-F1
#
_entry.id   AF-A0A495VFM1-F1
#
_cell.length_a   1.000
_cell.length_b   1.000
_cell.length_c   1.000
_cell.angle_alpha   90.00
_cell.angle_beta   90.00
_cell.angle_gamma   90.00
#
_symmetry.space_group_name_H-M   'P 1'
#
loop_
_entity.id
_entity.type
_entity.pdbx_description
1 polymer ?
#
loop_
_entity_poly.entity_id
_entity_poly.type
_entity_poly.pdbx_seq_one_letter_code
_entity_poly.pdbx_strand_id
1 'polypeptide(L)'
;MLPLPASIVSVLQPFACLFTAPTLAHLHVLLAGTLLAQGPRTVTAALRAMGLNAERRFERDHRVLNRARWSSRQVARILPGLLLGMLPAQVPIVVAVDETLERRKGARIRAKGMYRDAALHRPVSQVPCDLLGLPGLGSAHDLGRGE
;
A
#
# COMPACT_ATOMS: atom_id res chain seq x y z
N MET A 1 -5.99 -28.48 0.46
CA MET A 1 -5.06 -27.33 0.51
C MET A 1 -4.33 -27.28 -0.81
N LEU A 2 -4.33 -26.14 -1.50
CA LEU A 2 -3.47 -25.95 -2.66
C LEU A 2 -2.02 -25.87 -2.15
N PRO A 3 -1.11 -26.76 -2.58
CA PRO A 3 0.28 -26.65 -2.19
C PRO A 3 0.85 -25.36 -2.78
N LEU A 4 1.37 -24.50 -1.92
CA LEU A 4 2.14 -23.34 -2.36
C LEU A 4 3.39 -23.83 -3.11
N PRO A 5 3.77 -23.19 -4.22
CA PRO A 5 5.05 -23.43 -4.88
C PRO A 5 6.21 -23.39 -3.88
N ALA A 6 7.16 -24.31 -4.02
CA ALA A 6 8.31 -24.41 -3.12
C ALA A 6 9.09 -23.09 -2.99
N SER A 7 9.19 -22.33 -4.08
CA SER A 7 9.82 -21.00 -4.10
C SER A 7 9.17 -20.02 -3.11
N ILE A 8 7.83 -19.99 -3.04
CA ILE A 8 7.10 -19.13 -2.10
C ILE A 8 7.31 -19.64 -0.67
N VAL A 9 7.28 -20.95 -0.46
CA VAL A 9 7.52 -21.55 0.86
C VAL A 9 8.93 -21.20 1.37
N SER A 10 9.94 -21.25 0.52
CA SER A 10 11.33 -20.87 0.87
C SER A 10 11.44 -19.41 1.32
N VAL A 11 10.70 -18.48 0.68
CA VAL A 11 10.66 -17.07 1.09
C VAL A 11 9.95 -16.90 2.45
N LEU A 12 8.95 -17.74 2.74
CA LEU A 12 8.17 -17.67 3.98
C LEU A 12 8.82 -18.41 5.16
N GLN A 13 9.69 -19.39 4.89
CA GLN A 13 10.36 -20.22 5.90
C GLN A 13 11.05 -19.41 7.02
N PRO A 14 11.78 -18.30 6.75
CA PRO A 14 12.42 -17.51 7.79
C PRO A 14 11.45 -16.93 8.82
N PHE A 15 10.18 -16.72 8.43
CA PHE A 15 9.14 -16.22 9.33
C PHE A 15 8.47 -17.33 10.15
N ALA A 16 8.66 -18.61 9.81
CA ALA A 16 7.98 -19.74 10.44
C ALA A 16 8.21 -19.80 11.96
N CYS A 17 9.39 -19.37 12.44
CA CYS A 17 9.72 -19.32 13.87
C CYS A 17 8.83 -18.38 14.69
N LEU A 18 8.10 -17.46 14.04
CA LEU A 18 7.21 -16.50 14.68
C LEU A 18 5.79 -17.05 14.89
N PHE A 19 5.47 -18.21 14.31
CA PHE A 19 4.12 -18.75 14.27
C PHE A 19 4.08 -20.18 14.80
N THR A 20 2.94 -20.57 15.37
CA THR A 20 2.67 -21.99 15.61
C THR A 20 2.29 -22.70 14.31
N ALA A 21 2.54 -24.01 14.20
CA ALA A 21 2.20 -24.80 13.02
C ALA A 21 0.78 -24.57 12.46
N PRO A 22 -0.31 -24.59 13.27
CA PRO A 22 -1.65 -24.31 12.74
C PRO A 22 -1.81 -22.85 12.25
N THR A 23 -1.19 -21.88 12.93
CA THR A 23 -1.25 -20.48 12.51
C THR A 23 -0.52 -20.28 11.18
N LEU A 24 0.63 -20.92 11.00
CA LEU A 24 1.43 -20.86 9.78
C LEU A 24 0.65 -21.43 8.58
N ALA A 25 -0.07 -22.53 8.78
CA ALA A 25 -0.90 -23.13 7.73
C ALA A 25 -2.01 -22.19 7.25
N HIS A 26 -2.69 -21.50 8.17
CA HIS A 26 -3.69 -20.48 7.82
C HIS A 26 -3.06 -19.22 7.22
N LEU A 27 -1.89 -18.81 7.71
CA LEU A 27 -1.15 -17.67 7.16
C LEU A 27 -0.78 -17.90 5.68
N HIS A 28 -0.34 -19.09 5.32
CA HIS A 28 -0.06 -19.48 3.93
C HIS A 28 -1.27 -19.30 3.01
N VAL A 29 -2.45 -19.74 3.45
CA VAL A 29 -3.71 -19.56 2.70
C VAL A 29 -4.05 -18.08 2.55
N LEU A 30 -3.93 -17.30 3.63
CA LEU A 30 -4.21 -15.87 3.60
C LEU A 30 -3.23 -15.10 2.72
N LEU A 31 -1.94 -15.42 2.77
CA LEU A 31 -0.93 -14.81 1.91
C LEU A 31 -1.19 -15.11 0.44
N ALA A 32 -1.41 -16.38 0.08
CA ALA A 32 -1.75 -16.77 -1.27
C ALA A 32 -3.02 -16.05 -1.76
N GLY A 33 -4.08 -16.09 -0.95
CA GLY A 33 -5.35 -15.46 -1.27
C GLY A 33 -5.25 -13.95 -1.40
N THR A 34 -4.50 -13.27 -0.53
CA THR A 34 -4.32 -11.82 -0.60
C THR A 34 -3.48 -11.39 -1.79
N LEU A 35 -2.52 -12.21 -2.25
CA LEU A 35 -1.76 -11.95 -3.47
C LEU A 35 -2.61 -12.15 -4.73
N LEU A 36 -3.47 -13.16 -4.74
CA LEU A 36 -4.35 -13.47 -5.87
C LEU A 36 -5.60 -12.59 -5.94
N ALA A 37 -6.08 -12.08 -4.80
CA ALA A 37 -7.26 -11.23 -4.75
C ALA A 37 -7.02 -9.89 -5.44
N GLN A 38 -7.79 -9.62 -6.50
CA GLN A 38 -7.87 -8.31 -7.14
C GLN A 38 -8.93 -7.48 -6.43
N GLY A 39 -8.52 -6.38 -5.78
CA GLY A 39 -9.41 -5.49 -5.02
C GLY A 39 -9.04 -5.37 -3.54
N PRO A 40 -10.01 -5.26 -2.62
CA PRO A 40 -9.73 -4.98 -1.22
C PRO A 40 -8.99 -6.16 -0.57
N ARG A 41 -7.90 -5.87 0.16
CA ARG A 41 -7.07 -6.87 0.85
C ARG A 41 -7.72 -7.35 2.16
N THR A 42 -8.96 -7.80 2.10
CA THR A 42 -9.68 -8.37 3.25
C THR A 42 -9.46 -9.86 3.37
N VAL A 43 -9.64 -10.40 4.57
CA VAL A 43 -9.64 -11.86 4.83
C VAL A 43 -10.66 -12.56 3.94
N THR A 44 -11.86 -11.98 3.79
CA THR A 44 -12.92 -12.54 2.94
C THR A 44 -12.55 -12.56 1.46
N ALA A 45 -11.91 -11.51 0.95
CA ALA A 45 -11.44 -11.48 -0.44
C ALA A 45 -10.33 -12.52 -0.68
N ALA A 46 -9.41 -12.66 0.28
CA ALA A 46 -8.37 -13.68 0.22
C ALA A 46 -8.96 -15.10 0.19
N LEU A 47 -9.90 -15.41 1.09
CA LEU A 47 -10.56 -16.71 1.12
C LEU A 47 -11.36 -16.97 -0.16
N ARG A 48 -12.03 -15.95 -0.70
CA ARG A 48 -12.75 -16.07 -1.98
C ARG A 48 -11.80 -16.37 -3.13
N ALA A 49 -10.65 -15.70 -3.22
CA ALA A 49 -9.64 -15.96 -4.24
C ALA A 49 -9.06 -17.38 -4.15
N MET A 50 -9.03 -17.96 -2.94
CA MET A 50 -8.62 -19.35 -2.72
C MET A 50 -9.74 -20.38 -2.90
N GLY A 51 -10.95 -19.97 -3.33
CA GLY A 51 -12.10 -20.86 -3.48
C GLY A 51 -12.72 -21.34 -2.16
N LEU A 52 -12.40 -20.69 -1.03
CA LEU A 52 -12.87 -21.03 0.32
C LEU A 52 -14.07 -20.18 0.76
N ASN A 53 -14.87 -19.69 -0.19
CA ASN A 53 -16.03 -18.83 0.08
C ASN A 53 -17.16 -19.53 0.85
N ALA A 54 -17.28 -20.85 0.71
CA ALA A 54 -18.32 -21.68 1.35
C ALA A 54 -17.82 -22.35 2.65
N GLU A 55 -16.58 -22.11 3.06
CA GLU A 55 -16.01 -22.72 4.26
C GLU A 55 -16.74 -22.22 5.52
N ARG A 56 -17.34 -23.14 6.28
CA ARG A 56 -18.13 -22.81 7.47
C ARG A 56 -17.28 -22.26 8.61
N ARG A 57 -15.97 -22.52 8.60
CA ARG A 57 -15.04 -22.17 9.68
C ARG A 57 -14.16 -20.95 9.39
N PHE A 58 -14.72 -19.93 8.74
CA PHE A 58 -14.04 -18.68 8.39
C PHE A 58 -13.42 -17.95 9.59
N GLU A 59 -13.92 -18.20 10.81
CA GLU A 59 -13.37 -17.60 12.02
C GLU A 59 -11.92 -18.01 12.28
N ARG A 60 -11.49 -19.17 11.78
CA ARG A 60 -10.12 -19.67 11.98
C ARG A 60 -9.09 -18.76 11.30
N ASP A 61 -9.40 -18.28 10.11
CA ASP A 61 -8.51 -17.38 9.38
C ASP A 61 -8.45 -16.01 10.05
N HIS A 62 -9.57 -15.51 10.58
CA HIS A 62 -9.57 -14.30 11.40
C HIS A 62 -8.79 -14.44 12.71
N ARG A 63 -8.66 -15.65 13.28
CA ARG A 63 -7.87 -15.87 14.49
C ARG A 63 -6.38 -15.59 14.26
N VAL A 64 -5.87 -15.75 13.04
CA VAL A 64 -4.47 -15.40 12.71
C VAL A 64 -4.20 -13.93 13.06
N LEU A 65 -5.12 -13.02 12.75
CA LEU A 65 -4.94 -11.58 12.98
C LEU A 65 -5.42 -11.10 14.37
N ASN A 66 -6.39 -11.79 14.97
CA ASN A 66 -7.05 -11.32 16.19
C ASN A 66 -6.63 -12.06 17.48
N ARG A 67 -6.18 -13.32 17.38
CA ARG A 67 -5.93 -14.18 18.57
C ARG A 67 -4.58 -14.87 18.59
N ALA A 68 -4.01 -15.18 17.43
CA ALA A 68 -2.73 -15.87 17.36
C ALA A 68 -1.62 -15.00 17.95
N ARG A 69 -0.68 -15.64 18.64
CA ARG A 69 0.48 -14.98 19.25
C ARG A 69 1.61 -14.88 18.24
N TRP A 70 1.79 -13.71 17.66
CA TRP A 70 2.95 -13.35 16.82
C TRP A 70 3.16 -11.83 16.88
N SER A 71 4.31 -11.34 16.38
CA SER A 71 4.66 -9.92 16.44
C SER A 71 4.97 -9.35 15.06
N SER A 72 4.20 -8.36 14.63
CA SER A 72 4.47 -7.61 13.39
C SER A 72 5.83 -6.93 13.40
N ARG A 73 6.30 -6.48 14.57
CA ARG A 73 7.65 -5.91 14.74
C ARG A 73 8.73 -6.95 14.46
N GLN A 74 8.54 -8.20 14.90
CA GLN A 74 9.52 -9.27 14.63
C GLN A 74 9.52 -9.64 13.14
N VAL A 75 8.35 -9.70 12.50
CA VAL A 75 8.25 -9.86 11.04
C VAL A 75 9.03 -8.74 10.32
N ALA A 76 8.82 -7.49 10.72
CA ALA A 76 9.51 -6.33 10.15
C ALA A 76 11.02 -6.32 10.40
N ARG A 77 11.54 -7.05 11.41
CA ARG A 77 12.98 -7.21 11.62
C ARG A 77 13.60 -8.27 10.69
N ILE A 78 12.86 -9.33 10.37
CA ILE A 78 13.34 -10.41 9.49
C ILE A 78 13.35 -9.94 8.03
N LEU A 79 12.33 -9.20 7.60
CA LEU A 79 12.15 -8.81 6.20
C LEU A 79 13.35 -8.06 5.59
N PRO A 80 13.94 -7.03 6.22
CA PRO A 80 15.14 -6.37 5.68
C PRO A 80 16.32 -7.32 5.54
N GLY A 81 16.51 -8.25 6.48
CA GLY A 81 17.59 -9.25 6.40
C GLY A 81 17.46 -10.12 5.14
N LEU A 82 16.23 -10.49 4.77
CA LEU A 82 15.97 -11.23 3.52
C LEU A 82 16.20 -10.37 2.28
N LEU A 83 15.76 -9.11 2.29
CA LEU A 83 15.98 -8.19 1.17
C LEU A 83 17.47 -7.94 0.94
N LEU A 84 18.23 -7.68 2.01
CA LEU A 84 19.67 -7.46 1.95
C LEU A 84 20.42 -8.71 1.47
N GLY A 85 19.98 -9.91 1.86
CA GLY A 85 20.56 -11.16 1.39
C GLY A 85 20.38 -11.42 -0.11
N MET A 86 19.44 -10.72 -0.79
CA MET A 86 19.26 -10.79 -2.23
C MET A 86 20.13 -9.78 -3.00
N LEU A 87 20.73 -8.81 -2.32
CA LEU A 87 21.56 -7.79 -2.95
C LEU A 87 23.03 -8.24 -3.04
N PRO A 88 23.76 -7.85 -4.10
CA PRO A 88 25.19 -8.12 -4.21
C PRO A 88 25.97 -7.39 -3.11
N ALA A 89 26.89 -8.10 -2.45
CA ALA A 89 27.61 -7.60 -1.27
C ALA A 89 28.58 -6.42 -1.57
N GLN A 90 28.92 -6.19 -2.84
CA GLN A 90 29.92 -5.20 -3.25
C GLN A 90 29.33 -3.86 -3.72
N VAL A 91 28.01 -3.69 -3.63
CA VAL A 91 27.33 -2.48 -4.12
C VAL A 91 26.87 -1.63 -2.94
N PRO A 92 27.11 -0.30 -2.94
CA PRO A 92 26.57 0.58 -1.91
C PRO A 92 25.04 0.54 -1.93
N ILE A 93 24.43 0.37 -0.75
CA ILE A 93 22.98 0.32 -0.61
C ILE A 93 22.49 1.73 -0.24
N VAL A 94 21.66 2.31 -1.11
CA VAL A 94 20.98 3.57 -0.84
C VAL A 94 19.66 3.26 -0.12
N VAL A 95 19.51 3.76 1.11
CA VAL A 95 18.28 3.60 1.90
C VAL A 95 17.46 4.89 1.80
N ALA A 96 16.37 4.84 1.03
CA ALA A 96 15.37 5.91 1.03
C ALA A 96 14.44 5.73 2.23
N VAL A 97 14.27 6.79 3.03
CA VAL A 97 13.36 6.81 4.17
C VAL A 97 12.21 7.74 3.84
N ASP A 98 11.00 7.20 3.86
CA ASP A 98 9.76 7.95 3.66
C ASP A 98 8.80 7.67 4.82
N GLU A 99 8.06 8.69 5.24
CA GLU A 99 7.03 8.55 6.26
C GLU A 99 5.68 8.25 5.60
N THR A 100 5.31 6.97 5.55
CA THR A 100 3.97 6.60 5.09
C THR A 100 2.97 6.63 6.24
N LEU A 101 2.02 7.58 6.18
CA LEU A 101 0.93 7.66 7.14
C LEU A 101 -0.10 6.55 6.89
N GLU A 102 -0.23 5.64 7.85
CA GLU A 102 -1.28 4.62 7.83
C GLU A 102 -2.66 5.27 8.07
N ARG A 103 -3.45 5.39 7.00
CA ARG A 103 -4.79 6.01 7.04
C ARG A 103 -5.83 5.03 7.58
N ARG A 104 -5.94 4.92 8.91
CA ARG A 104 -6.98 4.11 9.56
C ARG A 104 -7.91 4.94 10.45
N LYS A 105 -9.19 4.57 10.46
CA LYS A 105 -10.23 5.12 11.34
C LYS A 105 -10.95 3.98 12.03
N GLY A 106 -11.33 4.17 13.29
CA GLY A 106 -12.13 3.18 14.03
C GLY A 106 -12.04 3.37 15.55
N ALA A 107 -13.07 2.91 16.26
CA ALA A 107 -13.17 3.07 17.71
C ALA A 107 -12.03 2.38 18.49
N ARG A 108 -11.41 1.34 17.91
CA ARG A 108 -10.31 0.59 18.54
C ARG A 108 -8.93 1.19 18.28
N ILE A 109 -8.83 2.23 17.46
CA ILE A 109 -7.55 2.87 17.12
C ILE A 109 -7.31 3.99 18.13
N ARG A 110 -6.49 3.67 19.13
CA ARG A 110 -6.01 4.63 20.13
C ARG A 110 -4.86 5.44 19.54
N ALA A 111 -4.62 6.65 20.05
CA ALA A 111 -3.59 7.56 19.56
C ALA A 111 -3.69 7.91 18.06
N LYS A 112 -4.92 8.09 17.55
CA LYS A 112 -5.13 8.64 16.21
C LYS A 112 -4.67 10.10 16.18
N GLY A 113 -3.68 10.41 15.34
CA GLY A 113 -3.30 11.78 15.00
C GLY A 113 -4.10 12.27 13.79
N MET A 114 -4.56 13.52 13.82
CA MET A 114 -4.99 14.18 12.58
C MET A 114 -3.75 14.81 11.95
N TYR A 115 -3.25 14.21 10.88
CA TYR A 115 -2.23 14.85 10.07
C TYR A 115 -2.91 15.88 9.16
N ARG A 116 -2.60 17.15 9.37
CA ARG A 116 -2.99 18.24 8.47
C ARG A 116 -1.78 18.54 7.61
N ASP A 117 -1.85 18.13 6.35
CA ASP A 117 -0.90 18.58 5.37
C ASP A 117 -1.24 20.03 5.02
N ALA A 118 -0.30 20.94 5.24
CA ALA A 118 -0.41 22.30 4.73
C ALA A 118 -0.08 22.25 3.24
N ALA A 119 -0.98 21.65 2.45
CA ALA A 119 -0.94 21.82 1.01
C ALA A 119 -1.02 23.33 0.77
N LEU A 120 0.05 23.89 0.22
CA LEU A 120 0.14 25.27 -0.20
C LEU A 120 -1.05 25.58 -1.12
N HIS A 121 -2.16 26.04 -0.54
CA HIS A 121 -2.97 27.04 -1.21
C HIS A 121 -2.09 28.29 -1.20
N ARG A 122 -1.24 28.44 -2.22
CA ARG A 122 -1.09 29.78 -2.75
C ARG A 122 -2.36 29.97 -3.58
N PRO A 123 -3.18 30.99 -3.36
CA PRO A 123 -3.98 31.47 -4.46
C PRO A 123 -2.96 31.75 -5.57
N VAL A 124 -3.10 31.06 -6.70
CA VAL A 124 -2.43 31.50 -7.92
C VAL A 124 -2.94 32.92 -8.08
N SER A 125 -2.10 33.91 -7.78
CA SER A 125 -2.32 35.26 -8.26
C SER A 125 -2.31 35.11 -9.77
N GLN A 126 -3.50 35.06 -10.37
CA GLN A 126 -3.66 35.26 -11.80
C GLN A 126 -3.10 36.65 -12.05
N VAL A 127 -1.88 36.72 -12.57
CA VAL A 127 -1.32 37.98 -13.05
C VAL A 127 -2.00 38.21 -14.40
N PRO A 128 -2.80 39.28 -14.57
CA PRO A 128 -3.35 39.62 -15.88
C PRO A 128 -2.21 39.76 -16.89
N CYS A 129 -2.43 39.30 -18.13
CA CYS A 129 -1.43 39.38 -19.21
C CYS A 129 -0.99 40.82 -19.54
N ASP A 130 -1.66 41.82 -18.97
CA ASP A 130 -1.51 43.24 -19.30
C ASP A 130 -0.28 43.88 -18.62
N LEU A 131 0.52 43.11 -17.86
CA LEU A 131 1.73 43.60 -17.19
C LEU A 131 3.04 43.30 -17.94
N LEU A 132 2.99 42.75 -19.16
CA LEU A 132 4.12 42.71 -20.08
C LEU A 132 3.96 43.87 -21.06
N GLY A 133 4.46 45.05 -20.67
CA GLY A 133 4.45 46.26 -21.49
C GLY A 133 5.17 46.07 -22.83
N LEU A 134 4.47 45.55 -23.83
CA LEU A 134 4.88 45.53 -25.22
C LEU A 134 4.14 46.64 -25.96
N PRO A 135 4.85 47.65 -26.48
CA PRO A 135 4.23 48.73 -27.24
C PRO A 135 3.88 48.26 -28.66
N GLY A 136 2.65 48.53 -29.06
CA GLY A 136 2.30 48.98 -30.41
C GLY A 136 2.51 48.04 -31.60
N LEU A 137 1.41 47.48 -32.09
CA LEU A 137 1.01 47.48 -33.52
C LEU A 137 -0.53 47.60 -33.47
N GLY A 138 -1.17 48.73 -33.82
CA GLY A 138 -1.27 49.29 -35.17
C GLY A 138 -2.06 48.30 -36.05
N SER A 139 -3.21 48.59 -36.65
CA SER A 139 -4.01 49.78 -36.89
C SER A 139 -5.42 49.29 -37.27
N ALA A 140 -6.41 50.15 -37.08
CA ALA A 140 -7.71 50.06 -37.73
C ALA A 140 -7.59 49.79 -39.24
N HIS A 141 -8.44 48.90 -39.76
CA HIS A 141 -9.10 49.09 -41.04
C HIS A 141 -10.48 48.40 -41.05
N ASP A 142 -11.44 49.23 -41.41
CA ASP A 142 -12.87 49.07 -41.60
C ASP A 142 -13.25 48.12 -42.75
N LEU A 143 -14.37 47.40 -42.61
CA LEU A 143 -15.31 47.01 -43.68
C LEU A 143 -16.49 46.21 -43.10
N GLY A 144 -17.66 46.85 -43.00
CA GLY A 144 -18.92 46.22 -42.60
C GLY A 144 -19.56 45.33 -43.68
N ARG A 145 -20.68 44.67 -43.31
CA ARG A 145 -21.91 44.45 -44.12
C ARG A 145 -22.90 43.48 -43.44
N GLY A 146 -24.17 43.91 -43.34
CA GLY A 146 -25.44 43.15 -43.34
C GLY A 146 -25.76 42.25 -42.14
N GLU A 147 -26.94 42.25 -41.53
CA GLU A 147 -28.26 42.84 -41.78
C GLU A 147 -28.93 43.20 -40.44
#